data_AF-A0A224Y1X7-F1
#
_entry.id   AF-A0A224Y1X7-F1
#
_cell.length_a   1.000
_cell.length_b   1.000
_cell.length_c   1.000
_cell.angle_alpha   90.00
_cell.angle_beta   90.00
_cell.angle_gamma   90.00
#
_symmetry.space_group_name_H-M   'P 1'
#
loop_
_entity.id
_entity.type
_entity.pdbx_description
1 polymer ?
#
loop_
_entity_poly.entity_id
_entity_poly.type
_entity_poly.pdbx_seq_one_letter_code
_entity_poly.pdbx_strand_id
1 'polypeptide(L)'
;MVVPVENNLGESVLRQSDIDILEKQWIEYSVCYLQNPNVCKDKVLKELNGALMNKAYLLGNTSSAADSVVFQNLYDQMSRLTYKEKEQFIHLSRWYNNLQHHVDSAHMPIMFSRFPL
;
A
#
# COMPACT_ATOMS: atom_id res chain seq x y z
N MET A 1 3.75 -34.08 -31.23
CA MET A 1 3.60 -32.70 -31.74
C MET A 1 3.13 -31.87 -30.57
N VAL A 2 4.05 -31.16 -29.91
CA VAL A 2 3.76 -30.35 -28.72
C VAL A 2 3.43 -28.95 -29.22
N VAL A 3 2.19 -28.52 -29.03
CA VAL A 3 1.78 -27.13 -29.29
C VAL A 3 2.50 -26.22 -28.29
N PRO A 4 3.18 -25.15 -28.72
CA PRO A 4 3.73 -24.17 -27.80
C PRO A 4 2.59 -23.44 -27.12
N VAL A 5 2.62 -23.40 -25.78
CA VAL A 5 1.82 -22.46 -25.00
C VAL A 5 2.34 -21.07 -25.33
N GLU A 6 1.53 -20.29 -26.05
CA GLU A 6 1.77 -18.87 -26.23
C GLU A 6 1.70 -18.23 -24.83
N ASN A 7 2.87 -17.84 -24.32
CA ASN A 7 2.96 -17.04 -23.11
C ASN A 7 2.25 -15.71 -23.37
N ASN A 8 1.21 -15.46 -22.57
CA ASN A 8 0.40 -14.26 -22.56
C ASN A 8 1.25 -12.98 -22.69
N LEU A 9 1.21 -12.36 -23.88
CA LEU A 9 1.60 -10.97 -24.09
C LEU A 9 0.64 -10.08 -23.30
N GLY A 10 1.05 -9.60 -22.13
CA GLY A 10 0.23 -8.67 -21.36
C GLY A 10 0.93 -7.98 -20.19
N GLU A 11 1.89 -8.63 -19.53
CA GLU A 11 2.67 -7.99 -18.48
C GLU A 11 3.98 -7.44 -19.06
N SER A 12 4.05 -6.13 -19.24
CA SER A 12 5.32 -5.46 -19.47
C SER A 12 6.18 -5.65 -18.22
N VAL A 13 7.14 -6.57 -18.27
CA VAL A 13 8.15 -6.75 -17.22
C VAL A 13 8.90 -5.42 -17.08
N LEU A 14 8.67 -4.73 -15.96
CA LEU A 14 9.39 -3.49 -15.64
C LEU A 14 10.89 -3.79 -15.52
N ARG A 15 11.73 -2.89 -16.03
CA ARG A 15 13.17 -3.02 -15.84
C ARG A 15 13.50 -2.75 -14.38
N GLN A 16 14.60 -3.32 -13.87
CA GLN A 16 15.02 -3.08 -12.49
C GLN A 16 15.17 -1.57 -12.19
N SER A 17 15.66 -0.79 -13.15
CA SER A 17 15.73 0.67 -13.02
C SER A 17 14.37 1.32 -12.78
N ASP A 18 13.32 0.81 -13.41
CA ASP A 18 11.96 1.35 -13.29
C ASP A 18 11.39 1.01 -11.90
N ILE A 19 11.69 -0.19 -11.40
CA ILE A 19 11.35 -0.64 -10.04
C ILE A 19 12.02 0.27 -9.00
N ASP A 20 13.32 0.54 -9.16
CA ASP A 20 14.09 1.38 -8.22
C ASP A 20 13.57 2.83 -8.20
N ILE A 21 13.16 3.36 -9.35
CA ILE A 21 12.57 4.70 -9.48
C ILE A 21 11.21 4.75 -8.80
N LEU A 22 10.35 3.76 -9.05
CA LEU A 22 9.02 3.69 -8.44
C LEU A 22 9.09 3.50 -6.93
N GLU A 23 10.05 2.72 -6.43
CA GLU A 23 10.28 2.55 -5.00
C GLU A 23 10.63 3.89 -4.34
N LYS A 24 11.60 4.61 -4.90
CA LYS A 24 12.00 5.93 -4.41
C LYS A 24 10.84 6.94 -4.47
N GLN A 25 10.07 6.90 -5.54
CA GLN A 25 8.91 7.79 -5.72
C GLN A 25 7.89 7.60 -4.59
N TRP A 26 7.53 6.37 -4.24
CA TRP A 26 6.57 6.12 -3.16
C TRP A 26 7.10 6.52 -1.79
N ILE A 27 8.38 6.29 -1.55
CA ILE A 27 9.06 6.73 -0.32
C ILE A 27 9.00 8.26 -0.21
N GLU A 28 9.41 8.98 -1.25
CA GLU A 28 9.38 10.44 -1.29
C GLU A 28 7.96 10.99 -1.15
N TYR A 29 6.99 10.42 -1.88
CA TYR A 29 5.58 10.77 -1.77
C TYR A 29 5.09 10.67 -0.32
N SER A 30 5.45 9.58 0.38
CA SER A 30 5.04 9.41 1.78
C SER A 30 5.61 10.51 2.68
N VAL A 31 6.87 10.89 2.50
CA VAL A 31 7.51 11.95 3.29
C VAL A 31 6.87 13.30 2.99
N CYS A 32 6.72 13.64 1.71
CA CYS A 32 6.20 14.94 1.29
C CYS A 32 4.72 15.16 1.63
N TYR A 33 3.90 14.11 1.61
CA TYR A 33 2.44 14.24 1.74
C TYR A 33 1.87 13.67 3.03
N LEU A 34 2.38 12.55 3.55
CA LEU A 34 1.89 11.97 4.81
C LEU A 34 2.49 12.65 6.04
N GLN A 35 3.72 13.14 5.98
CA GLN A 35 4.35 13.82 7.13
C GLN A 35 4.13 15.35 7.13
N ASN A 36 3.67 15.93 6.01
CA ASN A 36 3.46 17.38 5.92
C ASN A 36 2.11 17.82 6.53
N PRO A 37 2.09 18.67 7.57
CA PRO A 37 0.84 19.07 8.25
C PRO A 37 -0.08 19.95 7.38
N ASN A 38 0.45 20.58 6.32
CA ASN A 38 -0.32 21.47 5.45
C ASN A 38 -1.06 20.73 4.33
N VAL A 39 -0.88 19.41 4.22
CA VAL A 39 -1.51 18.58 3.20
C VAL A 39 -2.81 17.97 3.71
N CYS A 40 -3.87 18.06 2.91
CA CYS A 40 -5.14 17.38 3.17
C CYS A 40 -4.96 15.85 3.14
N LYS A 41 -4.97 15.21 4.31
CA LYS A 41 -4.73 13.76 4.45
C LYS A 41 -5.79 12.90 3.76
N ASP A 42 -7.04 13.34 3.77
CA ASP A 42 -8.13 12.63 3.07
C ASP A 42 -7.83 12.47 1.56
N LYS A 43 -7.26 13.49 0.92
CA LYS A 43 -6.84 13.40 -0.48
C LYS A 43 -5.76 12.35 -0.68
N VAL A 44 -4.77 12.32 0.20
CA VAL A 44 -3.66 11.35 0.16
C VAL A 44 -4.17 9.92 0.35
N LEU A 45 -5.10 9.70 1.28
CA LEU A 45 -5.72 8.39 1.51
C LEU A 45 -6.51 7.91 0.28
N LYS A 46 -7.23 8.81 -0.39
CA LYS A 46 -7.94 8.51 -1.65
C LYS A 46 -6.98 8.12 -2.77
N GLU A 47 -5.88 8.85 -2.94
CA GLU A 47 -4.85 8.56 -3.95
C GLU A 47 -4.19 7.19 -3.70
N LEU A 48 -3.79 6.91 -2.46
CA LEU A 48 -3.21 5.62 -2.08
C LEU A 48 -4.20 4.47 -2.26
N ASN A 49 -5.46 4.65 -1.88
CA ASN A 49 -6.50 3.65 -2.09
C ASN A 49 -6.69 3.34 -3.58
N GLY A 50 -6.68 4.37 -4.44
CA GLY A 50 -6.73 4.18 -5.90
C GLY A 50 -5.51 3.45 -6.45
N ALA A 51 -4.30 3.80 -5.99
CA ALA A 51 -3.06 3.17 -6.42
C ALA A 51 -2.98 1.67 -6.08
N LEU A 52 -3.63 1.25 -5.00
CA LEU A 52 -3.65 -0.13 -4.49
C LEU A 52 -4.85 -0.96 -5.00
N MET A 53 -5.73 -0.37 -5.81
CA MET A 53 -6.95 -1.03 -6.31
C MET A 53 -6.66 -2.38 -6.95
N ASN A 54 -5.65 -2.43 -7.82
CA ASN A 54 -5.26 -3.62 -8.60
C ASN A 54 -3.89 -4.19 -8.20
N LYS A 55 -3.37 -3.84 -7.03
CA LYS A 55 -2.02 -4.27 -6.59
C LYS A 55 -2.05 -4.81 -5.17
N ALA A 56 -1.32 -5.89 -4.92
CA ALA A 56 -1.15 -6.40 -3.56
C ALA A 56 -0.24 -5.49 -2.71
N TYR A 57 0.73 -4.83 -3.35
CA TYR A 57 1.75 -3.94 -2.80
C TYR A 57 1.94 -2.72 -3.71
N LEU A 58 2.64 -1.68 -3.26
CA LEU A 58 2.75 -0.41 -4.02
C LEU A 58 3.37 -0.59 -5.42
N LEU A 59 4.31 -1.53 -5.55
CA LEU A 59 5.01 -1.83 -6.80
C LEU A 59 4.38 -3.01 -7.57
N GLY A 60 3.29 -3.61 -7.08
CA GLY A 60 2.60 -4.71 -7.76
C GLY A 60 2.34 -5.89 -6.83
N ASN A 61 2.95 -7.04 -7.11
CA ASN A 61 2.67 -8.30 -6.42
C ASN A 61 3.71 -8.73 -5.38
N THR A 62 4.81 -7.99 -5.27
CA THR A 62 5.90 -8.26 -4.33
C THR A 62 6.07 -7.09 -3.37
N SER A 63 6.20 -7.38 -2.07
CA SER A 63 6.50 -6.36 -1.06
C SER A 63 7.86 -5.74 -1.32
N SER A 64 7.96 -4.42 -1.10
CA SER A 64 9.16 -3.61 -1.31
C SER A 64 9.50 -2.78 -0.08
N ALA A 65 10.64 -2.07 -0.09
CA ALA A 65 10.97 -1.14 1.00
C ALA A 65 9.97 0.04 1.05
N ALA A 66 9.40 0.43 -0.09
CA ALA A 66 8.36 1.45 -0.14
C ALA A 66 7.13 1.07 0.68
N ASP A 67 6.71 -0.21 0.65
CA ASP A 67 5.56 -0.67 1.42
C ASP A 67 5.78 -0.46 2.92
N SER A 68 6.94 -0.88 3.43
CA SER A 68 7.32 -0.73 4.84
C SER A 68 7.37 0.73 5.28
N VAL A 69 7.99 1.61 4.48
CA VAL A 69 8.11 3.03 4.83
C VAL A 69 6.76 3.73 4.80
N VAL A 70 5.96 3.50 3.77
CA VAL A 70 4.62 4.11 3.64
C VAL A 70 3.71 3.59 4.74
N PHE A 71 3.81 2.31 5.10
CA PHE A 71 3.05 1.71 6.20
C PHE A 71 3.32 2.42 7.53
N GLN A 72 4.59 2.62 7.87
CA GLN A 72 4.98 3.33 9.09
C GLN A 72 4.48 4.78 9.09
N ASN A 73 4.63 5.48 7.96
CA ASN A 73 4.20 6.88 7.82
C ASN A 73 2.67 7.06 7.85
N LEU A 74 1.90 6.00 7.60
CA LEU A 74 0.43 6.02 7.63
C LEU A 74 -0.16 5.77 9.03
N TYR A 75 0.62 5.30 10.00
CA TYR A 75 0.11 4.81 11.27
C TYR A 75 -0.81 5.80 11.98
N ASP A 76 -0.40 7.06 12.13
CA ASP A 76 -1.20 8.10 12.79
C ASP A 76 -2.55 8.31 12.10
N GLN A 77 -2.59 8.24 10.76
CA GLN A 77 -3.84 8.47 10.03
C GLN A 77 -4.74 7.25 10.12
N MET A 78 -4.20 6.05 9.88
CA MET A 78 -4.96 4.80 9.90
C MET A 78 -5.51 4.47 11.29
N SER A 79 -4.78 4.85 12.37
CA SER A 79 -5.21 4.60 13.75
C SER A 79 -6.37 5.50 14.18
N ARG A 80 -6.52 6.68 13.56
CA ARG A 80 -7.60 7.64 13.83
C ARG A 80 -8.89 7.33 13.09
N LEU A 81 -8.82 6.58 11.99
CA LEU A 81 -10.00 6.21 11.21
C LEU A 81 -10.92 5.26 11.99
N THR A 82 -12.22 5.57 11.96
CA THR A 82 -13.27 4.65 12.40
C THR A 82 -13.37 3.45 11.48
N TYR A 83 -14.04 2.39 11.94
CA TYR A 83 -14.32 1.22 11.09
C TYR A 83 -15.03 1.58 9.78
N LYS A 84 -16.00 2.50 9.86
CA LYS A 84 -16.77 2.94 8.68
C LYS A 84 -15.90 3.72 7.69
N GLU A 85 -14.96 4.53 8.17
CA GLU A 85 -14.04 5.26 7.29
C GLU A 85 -13.02 4.30 6.66
N LYS A 86 -12.53 3.31 7.40
CA LYS A 86 -11.65 2.25 6.85
C LYS A 86 -12.33 1.47 5.71
N GLU A 87 -13.64 1.24 5.79
CA GLU A 87 -14.43 0.63 4.71
C GLU A 87 -14.47 1.50 3.44
N GLN A 88 -14.39 2.84 3.55
CA GLN A 88 -14.32 3.73 2.40
C GLN A 88 -12.97 3.65 1.66
N PHE A 89 -11.92 3.23 2.36
CA PHE A 89 -10.57 3.04 1.83
C PHE A 89 -10.20 1.55 1.76
N ILE A 90 -11.07 0.73 1.18
CA ILE A 90 -10.98 -0.72 1.27
C ILE A 90 -9.66 -1.32 0.75
N HIS A 91 -9.08 -0.78 -0.32
CA HIS A 91 -7.83 -1.29 -0.88
C HIS A 91 -6.63 -0.94 0.01
N LEU A 92 -6.63 0.28 0.54
CA LEU A 92 -5.63 0.74 1.50
C LEU A 92 -5.73 -0.06 2.81
N SER A 93 -6.94 -0.25 3.34
CA SER A 93 -7.21 -1.04 4.54
C SER A 93 -6.74 -2.49 4.37
N ARG A 94 -7.05 -3.13 3.24
CA ARG A 94 -6.58 -4.49 2.92
C ARG A 94 -5.05 -4.56 2.92
N TRP A 95 -4.39 -3.64 2.21
CA TRP A 95 -2.93 -3.58 2.14
C TRP A 95 -2.29 -3.35 3.52
N TYR A 96 -2.84 -2.43 4.32
CA TYR A 96 -2.34 -2.13 5.66
C TYR A 96 -2.51 -3.33 6.60
N ASN A 97 -3.68 -3.95 6.56
CA ASN A 97 -3.96 -5.17 7.33
C ASN A 97 -3.06 -6.34 6.91
N ASN A 98 -2.69 -6.45 5.63
CA ASN A 98 -1.75 -7.47 5.17
C ASN A 98 -0.37 -7.26 5.79
N LEU A 99 0.16 -6.03 5.75
CA LEU A 99 1.49 -5.73 6.28
C LEU A 99 1.60 -5.89 7.80
N GLN A 100 0.57 -5.52 8.57
CA GLN A 100 0.63 -5.64 10.03
C GLN A 100 0.73 -7.09 10.53
N HIS A 101 0.29 -8.09 9.75
CA HIS A 101 0.47 -9.50 10.11
C HIS A 101 1.91 -9.99 9.90
N HIS A 102 2.70 -9.27 9.11
CA HIS A 102 4.07 -9.65 8.75
C HIS A 102 5.13 -8.83 9.48
N VAL A 103 4.72 -7.81 10.25
CA VAL A 103 5.63 -6.87 10.91
C VAL A 103 5.36 -6.89 12.41
N ASP A 104 6.40 -7.24 13.19
CA ASP A 104 6.44 -6.92 14.62
C ASP A 104 6.61 -5.41 14.76
N SER A 105 5.50 -4.70 14.90
CA SER A 105 5.50 -3.25 15.07
C SER A 105 5.58 -2.89 16.55
N ALA A 106 6.36 -1.86 16.87
CA ALA A 106 6.35 -1.25 18.22
C ALA A 106 4.98 -0.64 18.57
N HIS A 107 4.14 -0.45 17.57
CA HIS A 107 2.80 0.12 17.68
C HIS A 107 1.74 -0.96 17.86
N MET A 108 0.66 -0.61 18.56
CA MET A 108 -0.51 -1.49 18.70
C MET A 108 -1.12 -1.81 17.33
N PRO A 109 -1.51 -3.06 17.06
CA PRO A 109 -2.12 -3.44 15.79
C PRO A 109 -3.43 -2.67 15.57
N ILE A 110 -3.62 -2.20 14.35
CA ILE A 110 -4.83 -1.46 13.99
C ILE A 110 -5.91 -2.46 13.62
N MET A 111 -7.02 -2.42 14.37
CA MET A 111 -8.15 -3.29 14.10
C MET A 111 -8.99 -2.75 12.94
N PHE A 112 -9.28 -3.65 12.00
CA PHE A 112 -10.13 -3.37 10.82
C PHE A 112 -11.51 -4.02 10.93
N SER A 113 -11.75 -4.85 11.96
CA SER A 113 -13.05 -5.44 12.28
C SER A 113 -13.52 -4.98 13.65
N ARG A 114 -14.84 -4.84 13.81
CA ARG A 114 -15.49 -4.58 15.12
C ARG A 114 -15.41 -5.77 16.07
N PHE A 115 -15.15 -6.96 15.52
CA PHE A 115 -14.97 -8.20 16.26
C PHE A 115 -13.59 -8.76 15.90
N PRO A 116 -12.65 -8.84 16.86
CA PRO A 116 -11.44 -9.64 16.67
C PRO A 116 -11.91 -11.09 16.46
N LEU A 117 -11.48 -11.72 15.36
CA LEU A 117 -11.60 -13.17 15.21
C LEU A 117 -10.52 -13.85 16.07
#